data_AF-A0A2J6RBX8-F1
#
_entry.id   AF-A0A2J6RBX8-F1
#
_cell.length_a   1.000
_cell.length_b   1.000
_cell.length_c   1.000
_cell.angle_alpha   90.00
_cell.angle_beta   90.00
_cell.angle_gamma   90.00
#
_symmetry.space_group_name_H-M   'P 1'
#
loop_
_entity.id
_entity.type
_entity.pdbx_description
1 polymer ?
#
loop_
_entity_poly.entity_id
_entity_poly.type
_entity_poly.pdbx_seq_one_letter_code
_entity_poly.pdbx_strand_id
1 'polypeptide(L)'
;MVHSTEVLHIYRRILRAITYLPDSSARIYVHNEVVQRFRRHRPWTSPLHIISNRVRKARAFAGCFERAAHGSSEDLQRVLMHTYGRAGARRRELVKELLRPDESILPKDDTALQQLIENPKAQEPVDGKPSPKVTAFIASQRRNHPKESDRPKIRQLEKPQKTIWDREPVAKLQHSRWLKWWAQVLEKLLPPVPKVEWDRLRDLSLGKIPLDEFPMRRSRPVENTEQQGDMVYRYLQLKLRSEAAQLEGATFDTTRGLQVQTKTREESLGENHEVLLPRARRRLYAHIWRLTPTMSQDETTKVWTVVWGTGKSLIAAGTLTTPSASDMELFEGMENLPEPHQQIVQPHRASGAQVEQYAVKRQQWEEAQLAKNV
;
A
#
# COMPACT_ATOMS: atom_id res chain seq x y z
N MET A 1 17.02 -29.44 -9.14
CA MET A 1 15.97 -29.86 -8.20
C MET A 1 15.94 -28.85 -7.06
N VAL A 2 14.77 -28.40 -6.58
CA VAL A 2 14.75 -27.50 -5.40
C VAL A 2 15.07 -28.35 -4.18
N HIS A 3 16.23 -28.12 -3.58
CA HIS A 3 16.63 -28.86 -2.38
C HIS A 3 15.76 -28.43 -1.20
N SER A 4 15.26 -29.40 -0.42
CA SER A 4 14.46 -29.15 0.80
C SER A 4 15.15 -28.17 1.76
N THR A 5 16.49 -28.20 1.81
CA THR A 5 17.36 -27.30 2.56
C THR A 5 17.17 -25.83 2.16
N GLU A 6 17.10 -25.53 0.86
CA GLU A 6 16.92 -24.17 0.36
C GLU A 6 15.61 -23.55 0.88
N VAL A 7 14.52 -24.31 0.83
CA VAL A 7 13.19 -23.86 1.30
C VAL A 7 13.24 -23.52 2.78
N LEU A 8 13.93 -24.32 3.59
CA LEU A 8 14.12 -24.07 5.02
C LEU A 8 14.98 -22.81 5.27
N HIS A 9 16.03 -22.59 4.49
CA HIS A 9 16.85 -21.37 4.60
C HIS A 9 16.03 -20.12 4.28
N ILE A 10 15.22 -20.15 3.22
CA ILE A 10 14.33 -19.03 2.86
C ILE A 10 13.29 -18.80 3.95
N TYR A 11 12.67 -19.87 4.47
CA TYR A 11 11.71 -19.77 5.57
C TYR A 11 12.32 -19.09 6.80
N ARG A 12 13.49 -19.57 7.26
CA ARG A 12 14.22 -18.98 8.40
C ARG A 12 14.63 -17.53 8.13
N ARG A 13 15.06 -17.23 6.89
CA ARG A 13 15.40 -15.86 6.47
C ARG A 13 14.20 -14.93 6.59
N ILE A 14 13.02 -15.35 6.12
CA ILE A 14 11.78 -14.56 6.22
C ILE A 14 11.41 -14.34 7.68
N LEU A 15 11.40 -15.40 8.50
CA LEU A 15 11.04 -15.28 9.92
C LEU A 15 11.96 -14.30 10.68
N ARG A 16 13.26 -14.33 10.38
CA ARG A 16 14.23 -13.36 10.93
C ARG A 16 14.00 -11.95 10.41
N ALA A 17 13.65 -11.75 9.14
CA ALA A 17 13.34 -10.43 8.62
C ALA A 17 12.09 -9.83 9.30
N ILE A 18 11.07 -10.66 9.55
CA ILE A 18 9.83 -10.24 10.21
C ILE A 18 10.07 -9.75 11.63
N THR A 19 10.97 -10.37 12.39
CA THR A 19 11.29 -9.89 13.75
C THR A 19 11.85 -8.48 13.77
N TYR A 20 12.40 -8.00 12.64
CA TYR A 20 12.95 -6.65 12.53
C TYR A 20 11.99 -5.59 11.97
N LEU A 21 10.74 -5.94 11.68
CA LEU A 21 9.76 -4.95 11.22
C LEU A 21 9.39 -3.98 12.34
N PRO A 22 9.14 -2.69 12.03
CA PRO A 22 8.83 -1.69 13.04
C PRO A 22 7.44 -1.89 13.66
N ASP A 23 6.40 -2.28 12.92
CA ASP A 23 5.03 -2.39 13.47
C ASP A 23 4.76 -3.76 14.13
N SER A 24 4.38 -3.77 15.42
CA SER A 24 4.03 -5.01 16.13
C SER A 24 2.84 -5.77 15.53
N SER A 25 1.81 -5.07 15.03
CA SER A 25 0.68 -5.72 14.34
C SER A 25 1.14 -6.40 13.07
N ALA A 26 2.00 -5.72 12.30
CA ALA A 26 2.59 -6.29 11.09
C ALA A 26 3.42 -7.54 11.39
N ARG A 27 4.24 -7.53 12.46
CA ARG A 27 5.05 -8.69 12.89
C ARG A 27 4.18 -9.92 13.10
N ILE A 28 3.12 -9.80 13.89
CA ILE A 28 2.24 -10.91 14.25
C ILE A 28 1.50 -11.45 13.02
N TYR A 29 0.87 -10.56 12.25
CA TYR A 29 0.08 -10.96 11.09
C TYR A 29 0.95 -11.64 10.02
N VAL A 30 2.07 -11.02 9.63
CA VAL A 30 2.94 -11.55 8.58
C VAL A 30 3.59 -12.86 9.02
N HIS A 31 4.00 -12.97 10.29
CA HIS A 31 4.52 -14.21 10.85
C HIS A 31 3.51 -15.36 10.65
N ASN A 32 2.27 -15.17 11.10
CA ASN A 32 1.23 -16.19 11.00
C ASN A 32 0.91 -16.53 9.54
N GLU A 33 0.82 -15.53 8.67
CA GLU A 33 0.56 -15.73 7.24
C GLU A 33 1.68 -16.56 6.58
N VAL A 34 2.96 -16.24 6.86
CA VAL A 34 4.10 -16.99 6.32
C VAL A 34 4.11 -18.43 6.82
N VAL A 35 3.94 -18.64 8.13
CA VAL A 35 3.87 -19.99 8.72
C VAL A 35 2.78 -20.82 8.05
N GLN A 36 1.56 -20.27 7.92
CA GLN A 36 0.44 -20.96 7.29
C GLN A 36 0.70 -21.25 5.81
N ARG A 37 1.28 -20.31 5.05
CA ARG A 37 1.60 -20.50 3.62
C ARG A 37 2.62 -21.62 3.43
N PHE A 38 3.69 -21.66 4.22
CA PHE A 38 4.70 -22.73 4.13
C PHE A 38 4.13 -24.09 4.57
N ARG A 39 3.29 -24.13 5.61
CA ARG A 39 2.59 -25.37 6.03
C ARG A 39 1.64 -25.89 4.95
N ARG A 40 0.81 -25.03 4.37
CA ARG A 40 -0.15 -25.40 3.30
C ARG A 40 0.54 -25.93 2.04
N HIS A 41 1.72 -25.40 1.73
CA HIS A 41 2.50 -25.79 0.54
C HIS A 41 3.64 -26.78 0.84
N ARG A 42 3.63 -27.42 2.01
CA ARG A 42 4.53 -28.51 2.37
C ARG A 42 4.38 -29.80 1.54
N PRO A 43 3.19 -30.22 1.03
CA PRO A 43 3.08 -31.55 0.42
C PRO A 43 3.91 -31.68 -0.86
N TRP A 44 4.52 -32.86 -1.01
CA TRP A 44 5.56 -33.22 -1.98
C TRP A 44 5.08 -33.38 -3.43
N THR A 45 3.76 -33.36 -3.66
CA THR A 45 3.14 -33.76 -4.94
C THR A 45 2.93 -32.60 -5.93
N SER A 46 3.46 -31.40 -5.65
CA SER A 46 3.32 -30.28 -6.59
C SER A 46 4.31 -30.41 -7.76
N PRO A 47 3.89 -30.16 -9.03
CA PRO A 47 4.79 -30.06 -10.17
C PRO A 47 5.99 -29.12 -9.94
N LEU A 48 7.17 -29.47 -10.48
CA LEU A 48 8.43 -28.75 -10.25
C LEU A 48 8.38 -27.25 -10.58
N HIS A 49 7.70 -26.87 -11.67
CA HIS A 49 7.57 -25.47 -12.09
C HIS A 49 6.75 -24.63 -11.09
N ILE A 50 5.80 -25.25 -10.38
CA ILE A 50 5.03 -24.58 -9.32
C ILE A 50 5.92 -24.36 -8.11
N ILE A 51 6.74 -25.34 -7.75
CA ILE A 51 7.70 -25.24 -6.64
C ILE A 51 8.72 -24.13 -6.92
N SER A 52 9.33 -24.10 -8.11
CA SER A 52 10.31 -23.07 -8.46
C SER A 52 9.71 -21.66 -8.44
N ASN A 53 8.49 -21.48 -8.94
CA ASN A 53 7.76 -20.21 -8.86
C ASN A 53 7.43 -19.80 -7.42
N ARG A 54 7.06 -20.76 -6.55
CA ARG A 54 6.82 -20.50 -5.12
C ARG A 54 8.11 -20.07 -4.42
N VAL A 55 9.22 -20.76 -4.67
CA VAL A 55 10.54 -20.42 -4.13
C VAL A 55 10.98 -19.04 -4.59
N ARG A 56 10.83 -18.73 -5.89
CA ARG A 56 11.11 -17.38 -6.44
C ARG A 56 10.31 -16.31 -5.70
N LYS A 57 9.00 -16.51 -5.52
CA LYS A 57 8.14 -15.59 -4.75
C LYS A 57 8.58 -15.48 -3.30
N ALA A 58 8.95 -16.58 -2.65
CA ALA A 58 9.45 -16.57 -1.28
C ALA A 58 10.77 -15.79 -1.14
N ARG A 59 11.71 -15.91 -2.09
CA ARG A 59 12.94 -15.09 -2.12
C ARG A 59 12.63 -13.60 -2.30
N ALA A 60 11.66 -13.26 -3.15
CA ALA A 60 11.22 -11.88 -3.35
C ALA A 60 10.58 -11.30 -2.08
N PHE A 61 9.71 -12.07 -1.41
CA PHE A 61 9.14 -11.67 -0.11
C PHE A 61 10.22 -11.49 0.94
N ALA A 62 11.20 -12.40 1.03
CA ALA A 62 12.33 -12.24 1.95
C ALA A 62 13.09 -10.92 1.71
N GLY A 63 13.37 -10.59 0.45
CA GLY A 63 14.01 -9.32 0.12
C GLY A 63 13.15 -8.09 0.45
N CYS A 64 11.84 -8.15 0.22
CA CYS A 64 10.91 -7.09 0.57
C CYS A 64 10.88 -6.84 2.10
N PHE A 65 10.80 -7.90 2.91
CA PHE A 65 10.80 -7.76 4.37
C PHE A 65 12.14 -7.27 4.91
N GLU A 66 13.26 -7.73 4.34
CA GLU A 66 14.58 -7.22 4.71
C GLU A 66 14.71 -5.73 4.41
N ARG A 67 14.32 -5.28 3.22
CA ARG A 67 14.35 -3.85 2.87
C ARG A 67 13.40 -3.03 3.74
N ALA A 68 12.21 -3.53 4.03
CA ALA A 68 11.28 -2.88 4.95
C ALA A 68 11.86 -2.76 6.38
N ALA A 69 12.54 -3.80 6.85
CA ALA A 69 13.23 -3.79 8.14
C ALA A 69 14.43 -2.82 8.16
N HIS A 70 15.12 -2.66 7.02
CA HIS A 70 16.23 -1.72 6.87
C HIS A 70 15.81 -0.26 6.64
N GLY A 71 14.50 0.03 6.50
CA GLY A 71 14.01 1.41 6.36
C GLY A 71 13.53 1.80 4.96
N SER A 72 13.25 0.86 4.06
CA SER A 72 12.56 1.20 2.80
C SER A 72 11.10 1.59 3.06
N SER A 73 10.73 2.83 2.72
CA SER A 73 9.36 3.36 2.88
C SER A 73 8.36 2.61 2.00
N GLU A 74 8.70 2.33 0.75
CA GLU A 74 7.83 1.65 -0.21
C GLU A 74 7.57 0.21 0.20
N ASP A 75 8.61 -0.53 0.58
CA ASP A 75 8.43 -1.92 1.00
C ASP A 75 7.69 -1.98 2.33
N LEU A 76 7.95 -1.06 3.27
CA LEU A 76 7.17 -0.97 4.50
C LEU A 76 5.69 -0.66 4.19
N GLN A 77 5.40 0.26 3.27
CA GLN A 77 4.04 0.53 2.82
C GLN A 77 3.39 -0.74 2.25
N ARG A 78 4.08 -1.49 1.38
CA ARG A 78 3.56 -2.77 0.83
C ARG A 78 3.23 -3.76 1.95
N VAL A 79 4.12 -3.91 2.93
CA VAL A 79 3.90 -4.78 4.10
C VAL A 79 2.67 -4.32 4.87
N LEU A 80 2.56 -3.04 5.19
CA LEU A 80 1.45 -2.51 5.97
C LEU A 80 0.11 -2.63 5.21
N MET A 81 0.11 -2.42 3.90
CA MET A 81 -1.07 -2.61 3.03
C MET A 81 -1.58 -4.06 3.05
N HIS A 82 -0.67 -5.04 3.14
CA HIS A 82 -1.04 -6.44 3.37
C HIS A 82 -1.61 -6.64 4.78
N THR A 83 -0.96 -6.06 5.78
CA THR A 83 -1.34 -6.25 7.19
C THR A 83 -2.67 -5.63 7.54
N TYR A 84 -3.08 -4.49 6.96
CA TYR A 84 -4.39 -3.87 7.22
C TYR A 84 -5.41 -4.21 6.11
N GLY A 85 -5.15 -5.26 5.33
CA GLY A 85 -6.09 -5.81 4.37
C GLY A 85 -6.47 -4.88 3.23
N ARG A 86 -5.59 -3.95 2.84
CA ARG A 86 -5.74 -3.19 1.58
C ARG A 86 -5.29 -4.01 0.37
N ALA A 87 -4.42 -4.99 0.59
CA ALA A 87 -3.95 -5.94 -0.42
C ALA A 87 -3.84 -7.38 0.14
N GLY A 88 -3.79 -8.37 -0.75
CA GLY A 88 -3.44 -9.76 -0.40
C GLY A 88 -4.56 -10.62 0.20
N ALA A 89 -4.19 -11.53 1.10
CA ALA A 89 -5.09 -12.52 1.69
C ALA A 89 -6.08 -11.90 2.69
N ARG A 90 -5.58 -11.12 3.65
CA ARG A 90 -6.41 -10.43 4.64
C ARG A 90 -7.52 -9.58 4.03
N ARG A 91 -7.25 -8.91 2.91
CA ARG A 91 -8.28 -8.18 2.16
C ARG A 91 -9.47 -9.07 1.81
N ARG A 92 -9.18 -10.26 1.26
CA ARG A 92 -10.21 -11.23 0.86
C ARG A 92 -10.96 -11.78 2.06
N GLU A 93 -10.28 -11.94 3.20
CA GLU A 93 -10.91 -12.33 4.47
C GLU A 93 -11.88 -11.25 4.96
N LEU A 94 -11.48 -9.98 4.95
CA LEU A 94 -12.35 -8.86 5.34
C LEU A 94 -13.51 -8.67 4.36
N VAL A 95 -13.30 -8.87 3.05
CA VAL A 95 -14.40 -8.88 2.07
C VAL A 95 -15.35 -10.05 2.35
N LYS A 96 -14.82 -11.24 2.66
CA LYS A 96 -15.64 -12.40 3.02
C LYS A 96 -16.46 -12.12 4.27
N GLU A 97 -15.88 -11.46 5.27
CA GLU A 97 -16.57 -11.03 6.49
C GLU A 97 -17.65 -9.98 6.21
N LEU A 98 -17.38 -9.01 5.34
CA LEU A 98 -18.37 -8.02 4.89
C LEU A 98 -19.56 -8.66 4.17
N LEU A 99 -19.31 -9.72 3.41
CA LEU A 99 -20.34 -10.47 2.68
C LEU A 99 -21.12 -11.46 3.56
N ARG A 100 -20.73 -11.66 4.83
CA ARG A 100 -21.52 -12.51 5.74
C ARG A 100 -22.91 -11.88 5.94
N PRO A 101 -23.99 -12.67 5.84
CA PRO A 101 -25.33 -12.18 6.11
C PRO A 101 -25.42 -11.68 7.56
N ASP A 102 -26.21 -10.62 7.75
CA ASP A 102 -26.42 -10.01 9.06
C ASP A 102 -27.24 -10.94 9.96
N GLU A 103 -27.05 -10.83 11.27
CA GLU A 103 -27.79 -11.62 12.28
C GLU A 103 -29.30 -11.43 12.18
N SER A 104 -29.77 -10.31 11.63
CA SER A 104 -31.20 -10.07 11.39
C SER A 104 -31.78 -10.95 10.27
N ILE A 105 -30.95 -11.45 9.37
CA ILE A 105 -31.34 -12.29 8.22
C ILE A 105 -31.12 -13.78 8.57
N LEU A 106 -30.34 -14.07 9.61
CA LEU A 106 -30.17 -15.44 10.08
C LEU A 106 -31.50 -15.95 10.66
N PRO A 107 -31.94 -17.15 10.26
CA PRO A 107 -33.11 -17.80 10.87
C PRO A 107 -32.89 -17.92 12.38
N LYS A 108 -33.78 -17.31 13.18
CA LYS A 108 -33.76 -17.42 14.64
C LYS A 108 -34.47 -18.68 15.14
N ASP A 109 -35.38 -19.21 14.34
CA ASP A 109 -36.24 -20.34 14.68
C ASP A 109 -35.76 -21.63 14.00
N ASP A 110 -35.84 -22.76 14.71
CA ASP A 110 -35.44 -24.07 14.19
C ASP A 110 -36.24 -24.49 12.96
N THR A 111 -37.50 -24.06 12.84
CA THR A 111 -38.36 -24.31 11.68
C THR A 111 -37.88 -23.54 10.45
N ALA A 112 -37.50 -22.28 10.61
CA ALA A 112 -36.93 -21.46 9.54
C ALA A 112 -35.54 -21.97 9.12
N LEU A 113 -34.79 -22.56 10.05
CA LEU A 113 -33.52 -23.23 9.76
C LEU A 113 -33.75 -24.54 8.97
N GLN A 114 -34.74 -25.35 9.35
CA GLN A 114 -35.14 -26.55 8.59
C GLN A 114 -35.58 -26.20 7.17
N GLN A 115 -36.41 -25.17 7.00
CA GLN A 115 -36.82 -24.68 5.68
C GLN A 115 -35.64 -24.21 4.82
N LEU A 116 -34.59 -23.67 5.45
CA LEU A 116 -33.37 -23.27 4.77
C LEU A 116 -32.53 -24.47 4.32
N ILE A 117 -32.44 -25.50 5.16
CA ILE A 117 -31.74 -26.74 4.81
C ILE A 117 -32.46 -27.44 3.65
N GLU A 118 -33.79 -27.47 3.69
CA GLU A 118 -34.62 -28.06 2.63
C GLU A 118 -34.54 -27.25 1.33
N ASN A 119 -34.50 -25.92 1.42
CA ASN A 119 -34.42 -25.01 0.27
C ASN A 119 -33.21 -24.06 0.35
N PRO A 120 -31.98 -24.55 0.09
CA PRO A 120 -30.77 -23.72 0.17
C PRO A 120 -30.77 -22.57 -0.85
N LYS A 121 -31.55 -22.70 -1.93
CA LYS A 121 -31.71 -21.66 -2.95
C LYS A 121 -32.61 -20.49 -2.52
N ALA A 122 -33.41 -20.66 -1.47
CA ALA A 122 -34.29 -19.59 -0.97
C ALA A 122 -33.50 -18.42 -0.35
N GLN A 123 -32.24 -18.64 0.02
CA GLN A 123 -31.34 -17.62 0.56
C GLN A 123 -30.61 -16.80 -0.51
N GLU A 124 -30.64 -17.22 -1.77
CA GLU A 124 -30.13 -16.37 -2.84
C GLU A 124 -31.00 -15.11 -2.91
N PRO A 125 -30.42 -13.90 -2.90
CA PRO A 125 -31.20 -12.69 -2.94
C PRO A 125 -32.12 -12.73 -4.16
N VAL A 126 -33.43 -12.76 -3.92
CA VAL A 126 -34.50 -12.95 -4.92
C VAL A 126 -34.37 -11.97 -6.10
N ASP A 127 -33.70 -10.83 -5.89
CA ASP A 127 -33.52 -9.76 -6.87
C ASP A 127 -32.07 -9.53 -7.34
N GLY A 128 -31.10 -10.34 -6.91
CA GLY A 128 -29.68 -10.04 -7.12
C GLY A 128 -29.25 -8.70 -6.49
N LYS A 129 -29.97 -8.22 -5.47
CA LYS A 129 -29.60 -7.03 -4.71
C LYS A 129 -28.67 -7.45 -3.57
N PRO A 130 -27.52 -6.79 -3.39
CA PRO A 130 -26.61 -7.10 -2.28
C PRO A 130 -27.25 -6.74 -0.94
N SER A 131 -26.72 -7.31 0.14
CA SER A 131 -27.19 -7.05 1.51
C SER A 131 -27.21 -5.53 1.82
N PRO A 132 -28.10 -5.07 2.72
CA PRO A 132 -28.17 -3.65 3.09
C PRO A 132 -26.82 -3.14 3.60
N LYS A 133 -26.09 -3.96 4.37
CA LYS A 133 -24.71 -3.74 4.81
C LYS A 133 -23.77 -3.40 3.65
N VAL A 134 -23.70 -4.29 2.65
CA VAL A 134 -22.79 -4.10 1.51
C VAL A 134 -23.22 -2.91 0.66
N THR A 135 -24.53 -2.68 0.51
CA THR A 135 -25.08 -1.54 -0.24
C THR A 135 -24.69 -0.21 0.41
N ALA A 136 -24.89 -0.08 1.73
CA ALA A 136 -24.50 1.09 2.50
C ALA A 136 -22.99 1.33 2.40
N PHE A 137 -22.20 0.26 2.46
CA PHE A 137 -20.75 0.34 2.32
C PHE A 137 -20.31 0.84 0.95
N ILE A 138 -20.86 0.28 -0.14
CA ILE A 138 -20.54 0.71 -1.51
C ILE A 138 -20.93 2.19 -1.72
N ALA A 139 -22.08 2.60 -1.18
CA ALA A 139 -22.51 4.00 -1.25
C ALA A 139 -21.53 4.94 -0.52
N SER A 140 -21.08 4.56 0.67
CA SER A 140 -20.07 5.31 1.43
C SER A 140 -18.73 5.38 0.69
N GLN A 141 -18.25 4.26 0.13
CA GLN A 141 -17.00 4.23 -0.63
C GLN A 141 -17.05 5.09 -1.90
N ARG A 142 -18.21 5.17 -2.58
CA ARG A 142 -18.35 6.05 -3.75
C ARG A 142 -18.24 7.53 -3.38
N ARG A 143 -18.82 7.92 -2.26
CA ARG A 143 -18.75 9.31 -1.75
C ARG A 143 -17.34 9.67 -1.30
N ASN A 144 -16.67 8.78 -0.58
CA ASN A 144 -15.41 9.04 0.10
C ASN A 144 -14.20 8.32 -0.52
N HIS A 145 -14.20 8.07 -1.83
CA HIS A 145 -13.11 7.31 -2.45
C HIS A 145 -11.77 8.08 -2.35
N PRO A 146 -10.75 7.51 -1.67
CA PRO A 146 -9.46 8.16 -1.49
C PRO A 146 -8.74 8.30 -2.84
N LYS A 147 -8.04 9.43 -3.05
CA LYS A 147 -7.28 9.67 -4.29
C LYS A 147 -6.01 8.82 -4.35
N GLU A 148 -5.50 8.45 -3.20
CA GLU A 148 -4.23 7.73 -3.03
C GLU A 148 -4.37 6.21 -3.15
N SER A 149 -5.57 5.67 -3.43
CA SER A 149 -5.72 4.23 -3.62
C SER A 149 -5.30 3.79 -5.01
N ASP A 150 -4.52 2.70 -5.09
CA ASP A 150 -4.19 2.02 -6.35
C ASP A 150 -5.42 1.43 -7.06
N ARG A 151 -6.57 1.36 -6.37
CA ARG A 151 -7.81 0.78 -6.89
C ARG A 151 -8.65 1.88 -7.55
N PRO A 152 -9.21 1.63 -8.75
CA PRO A 152 -10.05 2.63 -9.41
C PRO A 152 -11.39 2.79 -8.71
N LYS A 153 -12.01 3.96 -8.91
CA LYS A 153 -13.35 4.30 -8.42
C LYS A 153 -14.41 3.27 -8.87
N ILE A 154 -15.32 2.94 -7.96
CA ILE A 154 -16.45 2.04 -8.24
C ILE A 154 -17.50 2.79 -9.08
N ARG A 155 -17.73 2.34 -10.30
CA ARG A 155 -18.77 2.87 -11.19
C ARG A 155 -20.13 2.24 -10.90
N GLN A 156 -21.20 2.97 -11.20
CA GLN A 156 -22.56 2.42 -11.19
C GLN A 156 -22.74 1.47 -12.36
N LEU A 157 -23.52 0.39 -12.16
CA LEU A 157 -23.90 -0.50 -13.24
C LEU A 157 -24.89 0.23 -14.15
N GLU A 158 -24.46 0.56 -15.35
CA GLU A 158 -25.35 1.03 -16.41
C GLU A 158 -26.13 -0.17 -16.94
N LYS A 159 -27.44 -0.18 -16.66
CA LYS A 159 -28.37 -1.19 -17.19
C LYS A 159 -29.08 -0.56 -18.38
N PRO A 160 -28.75 -0.91 -19.64
CA PRO A 160 -29.53 -0.44 -20.77
C PRO A 160 -30.94 -1.04 -20.67
N GLN A 161 -31.95 -0.18 -20.79
CA GLN A 161 -33.34 -0.60 -20.73
C GLN A 161 -33.73 -1.41 -21.97
N LYS A 162 -33.16 -1.07 -23.13
CA LYS A 162 -33.46 -1.68 -24.42
C LYS A 162 -32.20 -2.13 -25.15
N THR A 163 -32.35 -3.19 -25.93
CA THR A 163 -31.35 -3.69 -26.88
C THR A 163 -31.44 -2.88 -28.18
N ILE A 164 -30.49 -3.06 -29.12
CA ILE A 164 -30.49 -2.39 -30.44
C ILE A 164 -31.83 -2.59 -31.20
N TRP A 165 -32.55 -3.68 -30.92
CA TRP A 165 -33.87 -3.98 -31.49
C TRP A 165 -35.06 -3.52 -30.62
N ASP A 166 -34.86 -2.54 -29.74
CA ASP A 166 -35.88 -1.98 -28.82
C ASP A 166 -36.57 -2.98 -27.87
N ARG A 167 -36.01 -4.19 -27.71
CA ARG A 167 -36.48 -5.21 -26.78
C ARG A 167 -35.77 -5.14 -25.44
N GLU A 168 -36.46 -5.52 -24.37
CA GLU A 168 -35.84 -5.70 -23.07
C GLU A 168 -34.73 -6.78 -23.13
N PRO A 169 -33.59 -6.55 -22.48
CA PRO A 169 -32.48 -7.50 -22.51
C PRO A 169 -32.86 -8.77 -21.77
N VAL A 170 -32.52 -9.92 -22.36
CA VAL A 170 -32.76 -11.26 -21.80
C VAL A 170 -32.23 -11.35 -20.35
N ALA A 171 -33.04 -11.90 -19.44
CA ALA A 171 -32.69 -12.01 -18.01
C ALA A 171 -31.33 -12.67 -17.75
N LYS A 172 -30.97 -13.72 -18.50
CA LYS A 172 -29.64 -14.38 -18.43
C LYS A 172 -28.49 -13.41 -18.72
N LEU A 173 -28.66 -12.54 -19.71
CA LEU A 173 -27.66 -11.54 -20.07
C LEU A 173 -27.54 -10.48 -18.97
N GLN A 174 -28.67 -10.02 -18.41
CA GLN A 174 -28.67 -9.10 -17.28
C GLN A 174 -27.93 -9.69 -16.07
N HIS A 175 -28.21 -10.96 -15.74
CA HIS A 175 -27.55 -11.69 -14.65
C HIS A 175 -26.04 -11.83 -14.90
N SER A 176 -25.63 -12.23 -16.10
CA SER A 176 -24.20 -12.32 -16.46
C SER A 176 -23.47 -10.98 -16.36
N ARG A 177 -24.11 -9.89 -16.85
CA ARG A 177 -23.57 -8.52 -16.70
C ARG A 177 -23.47 -8.11 -15.24
N TRP A 178 -24.49 -8.43 -14.44
CA TRP A 178 -24.50 -8.16 -13.02
C TRP A 178 -23.37 -8.90 -12.29
N LEU A 179 -23.16 -10.20 -12.57
CA LEU A 179 -22.05 -10.98 -12.00
C LEU A 179 -20.68 -10.39 -12.37
N LYS A 180 -20.48 -10.02 -13.63
CA LYS A 180 -19.24 -9.38 -14.10
C LYS A 180 -18.99 -8.05 -13.39
N TRP A 181 -20.03 -7.22 -13.29
CA TRP A 181 -19.95 -5.96 -12.56
C TRP A 181 -19.67 -6.19 -11.07
N TRP A 182 -20.32 -7.18 -10.45
CA TRP A 182 -20.13 -7.51 -9.05
C TRP A 182 -18.70 -7.98 -8.76
N ALA A 183 -18.13 -8.82 -9.62
CA ALA A 183 -16.72 -9.21 -9.55
C ALA A 183 -15.79 -7.97 -9.60
N GLN A 184 -16.04 -7.03 -10.51
CA GLN A 184 -15.28 -5.78 -10.60
C GLN A 184 -15.45 -4.89 -9.36
N VAL A 185 -16.64 -4.85 -8.77
CA VAL A 185 -16.91 -4.12 -7.53
C VAL A 185 -16.11 -4.72 -6.38
N LEU A 186 -16.17 -6.05 -6.20
CA LEU A 186 -15.39 -6.78 -5.19
C LEU A 186 -13.88 -6.60 -5.36
N GLU A 187 -13.39 -6.54 -6.59
CA GLU A 187 -11.98 -6.27 -6.89
C GLU A 187 -11.54 -4.83 -6.55
N LYS A 188 -12.46 -3.87 -6.52
CA LYS A 188 -12.21 -2.45 -6.20
C LYS A 188 -12.57 -2.08 -4.75
N LEU A 189 -13.32 -2.93 -4.06
CA LEU A 189 -13.77 -2.72 -2.69
C LEU A 189 -12.59 -2.62 -1.71
N LEU A 190 -12.59 -1.59 -0.88
CA LEU A 190 -11.66 -1.40 0.23
C LEU A 190 -12.38 -1.83 1.52
N PRO A 191 -12.26 -3.09 1.97
CA PRO A 191 -13.15 -3.60 3.02
C PRO A 191 -12.97 -2.88 4.36
N PRO A 192 -13.99 -2.87 5.24
CA PRO A 192 -13.85 -2.30 6.57
C PRO A 192 -12.91 -3.14 7.44
N VAL A 193 -12.21 -2.46 8.35
CA VAL A 193 -11.32 -3.06 9.36
C VAL A 193 -11.99 -2.96 10.74
N PRO A 194 -11.74 -3.91 11.67
CA PRO A 194 -12.24 -3.82 13.04
C PRO A 194 -11.86 -2.50 13.72
N LYS A 195 -12.74 -1.99 14.60
CA LYS A 195 -12.57 -0.69 15.27
C LYS A 195 -11.23 -0.58 16.01
N VAL A 196 -10.85 -1.62 16.74
CA VAL A 196 -9.60 -1.65 17.54
C VAL A 196 -8.36 -1.36 16.68
N GLU A 197 -8.26 -1.97 15.49
CA GLU A 197 -7.12 -1.74 14.61
C GLU A 197 -7.19 -0.38 13.92
N TRP A 198 -8.41 0.09 13.64
CA TRP A 198 -8.63 1.40 13.06
C TRP A 198 -8.27 2.54 14.02
N ASP A 199 -8.64 2.41 15.30
CA ASP A 199 -8.26 3.34 16.37
C ASP A 199 -6.74 3.35 16.57
N ARG A 200 -6.11 2.16 16.60
CA ARG A 200 -4.65 2.06 16.65
C ARG A 200 -3.96 2.79 15.49
N LEU A 201 -4.44 2.61 14.25
CA LEU A 201 -3.89 3.32 13.08
C LEU A 201 -4.06 4.83 13.21
N ARG A 202 -5.22 5.29 13.70
CA ARG A 202 -5.45 6.70 14.00
C ARG A 202 -4.41 7.20 14.99
N ASP A 203 -4.24 6.51 16.11
CA ASP A 203 -3.38 6.95 17.20
C ASP A 203 -1.89 6.94 16.82
N LEU A 204 -1.45 5.96 16.01
CA LEU A 204 -0.10 5.94 15.42
C LEU A 204 0.11 7.11 14.44
N SER A 205 -0.90 7.44 13.64
CA SER A 205 -0.82 8.53 12.66
C SER A 205 -0.79 9.92 13.33
N LEU A 206 -1.58 10.09 14.39
CA LEU A 206 -1.61 11.31 15.20
C LEU A 206 -0.40 11.39 16.13
N GLY A 207 0.28 10.28 16.41
CA GLY A 207 1.42 10.24 17.32
C GLY A 207 1.03 10.23 18.80
N LYS A 208 -0.21 9.86 19.12
CA LYS A 208 -0.63 9.60 20.51
C LYS A 208 0.08 8.37 21.09
N ILE A 209 0.28 7.36 20.25
CA ILE A 209 1.07 6.18 20.57
C ILE A 209 2.51 6.41 20.06
N PRO A 210 3.55 6.16 20.88
CA PRO A 210 4.93 6.22 20.42
C PRO A 210 5.17 5.15 19.34
N LEU A 211 6.00 5.46 18.36
CA LEU A 211 6.36 4.49 17.34
C LEU A 211 7.34 3.48 17.91
N ASP A 212 7.06 2.19 17.69
CA ASP A 212 8.03 1.12 17.90
C ASP A 212 9.37 1.48 17.21
N GLU A 213 10.47 1.27 17.91
CA GLU A 213 11.81 1.42 17.38
C GLU A 213 12.15 0.27 16.41
N PHE A 214 13.08 0.52 15.48
CA PHE A 214 13.62 -0.57 14.67
C PHE A 214 14.53 -1.41 15.56
N PRO A 215 14.20 -2.68 15.83
CA PRO A 215 15.08 -3.53 16.62
C PRO A 215 16.42 -3.69 15.91
N MET A 216 17.50 -3.48 16.65
CA MET A 216 18.85 -3.59 16.09
C MET A 216 19.16 -5.04 15.73
N ARG A 217 19.60 -5.27 14.49
CA ARG A 217 20.08 -6.59 14.09
C ARG A 217 21.39 -6.87 14.81
N ARG A 218 21.49 -8.03 15.47
CA ARG A 218 22.77 -8.51 16.00
C ARG A 218 23.77 -8.52 14.84
N SER A 219 24.85 -7.75 14.97
CA SER A 219 25.99 -7.86 14.06
C SER A 219 26.40 -9.32 14.03
N ARG A 220 26.70 -9.84 12.82
CA ARG A 220 27.40 -11.13 12.77
C ARG A 220 28.68 -10.94 13.58
N PRO A 221 29.08 -11.91 14.43
CA PRO A 221 30.41 -11.85 15.01
C PRO A 221 31.36 -11.64 13.85
N VAL A 222 32.00 -10.48 13.82
CA VAL A 222 33.14 -10.27 12.95
C VAL A 222 34.12 -11.29 13.50
N GLU A 223 34.36 -12.36 12.74
CA GLU A 223 35.51 -13.19 13.01
C GLU A 223 36.68 -12.21 12.92
N ASN A 224 37.19 -11.79 14.08
CA ASN A 224 38.52 -11.23 14.18
C ASN A 224 39.44 -12.39 13.82
N THR A 225 39.50 -12.74 12.54
CA THR A 225 40.61 -13.49 12.03
C THR A 225 41.77 -12.56 12.31
N GLU A 226 42.55 -12.87 13.34
CA GLU A 226 43.84 -12.26 13.62
C GLU A 226 44.74 -12.59 12.43
N GLN A 227 44.49 -11.92 11.31
CA GLN A 227 45.35 -11.95 10.15
C GLN A 227 46.52 -11.05 10.51
N GLN A 228 47.48 -11.62 11.26
CA GLN A 228 48.88 -11.17 11.29
C GLN A 228 49.57 -11.27 9.91
N GLY A 229 48.79 -11.49 8.84
CA GLY A 229 49.23 -11.53 7.46
C GLY A 229 49.17 -10.14 6.80
N ASP A 230 50.32 -9.49 6.84
CA ASP A 230 50.86 -8.65 5.78
C ASP A 230 50.20 -7.27 5.53
N MET A 231 50.75 -6.25 6.19
CA MET A 231 50.47 -4.84 5.90
C MET A 231 50.64 -4.48 4.42
N VAL A 232 51.52 -5.20 3.71
CA VAL A 232 51.72 -5.07 2.26
C VAL A 232 50.48 -5.51 1.50
N TYR A 233 49.82 -6.60 1.89
CA TYR A 233 48.58 -7.06 1.28
C TYR A 233 47.44 -6.05 1.50
N ARG A 234 47.35 -5.47 2.69
CA ARG A 234 46.37 -4.41 3.00
C ARG A 234 46.64 -3.13 2.21
N TYR A 235 47.92 -2.73 2.05
CA TYR A 235 48.34 -1.58 1.27
C TYR A 235 48.09 -1.77 -0.24
N LEU A 236 48.38 -2.96 -0.77
CA LEU A 236 48.05 -3.32 -2.15
C LEU A 236 46.53 -3.35 -2.37
N GLN A 237 45.75 -3.89 -1.44
CA GLN A 237 44.28 -3.81 -1.49
C GLN A 237 43.76 -2.36 -1.46
N LEU A 238 44.38 -1.47 -0.67
CA LEU A 238 44.03 -0.05 -0.60
C LEU A 238 44.38 0.69 -1.91
N LYS A 239 45.56 0.43 -2.49
CA LYS A 239 45.98 1.00 -3.77
C LYS A 239 45.14 0.49 -4.94
N LEU A 240 44.89 -0.82 -5.00
CA LEU A 240 43.96 -1.38 -5.98
C LEU A 240 42.53 -0.87 -5.77
N ARG A 241 42.07 -0.63 -4.53
CA ARG A 241 40.78 0.04 -4.29
C ARG A 241 40.76 1.47 -4.80
N SER A 242 41.86 2.23 -4.72
CA SER A 242 41.90 3.60 -5.24
C SER A 242 41.89 3.67 -6.77
N GLU A 243 42.50 2.70 -7.45
CA GLU A 243 42.50 2.61 -8.93
C GLU A 243 41.23 1.92 -9.45
N ALA A 244 40.77 0.86 -8.78
CA ALA A 244 39.52 0.16 -9.10
C ALA A 244 38.27 0.91 -8.63
N ALA A 245 38.35 1.88 -7.71
CA ALA A 245 37.24 2.78 -7.41
C ALA A 245 36.84 3.67 -8.60
N GLN A 246 37.68 3.77 -9.63
CA GLN A 246 37.28 4.36 -10.91
C GLN A 246 36.29 3.47 -11.70
N LEU A 247 36.15 2.19 -11.31
CA LEU A 247 35.19 1.21 -11.83
C LEU A 247 34.42 0.58 -10.65
N GLU A 248 33.31 1.21 -10.25
CA GLU A 248 32.43 0.75 -9.16
C GLU A 248 32.21 -0.79 -9.16
N GLY A 249 32.65 -1.47 -8.09
CA GLY A 249 32.30 -2.87 -7.81
C GLY A 249 33.38 -3.94 -8.04
N ALA A 250 34.62 -3.61 -8.41
CA ALA A 250 35.64 -4.64 -8.63
C ALA A 250 36.33 -5.16 -7.34
N THR A 251 36.27 -6.48 -7.11
CA THR A 251 37.03 -7.21 -6.09
C THR A 251 37.94 -8.26 -6.71
N PHE A 252 39.17 -8.41 -6.24
CA PHE A 252 40.14 -9.36 -6.78
C PHE A 252 40.26 -10.61 -5.90
N ASP A 253 39.98 -11.79 -6.46
CA ASP A 253 40.17 -13.10 -5.81
C ASP A 253 41.46 -13.76 -6.32
N THR A 254 42.31 -14.27 -5.43
CA THR A 254 43.61 -14.88 -5.79
C THR A 254 43.50 -16.14 -6.65
N THR A 255 42.37 -16.85 -6.58
CA THR A 255 42.12 -18.07 -7.38
C THR A 255 41.30 -17.81 -8.65
N ARG A 256 40.55 -16.70 -8.69
CA ARG A 256 39.54 -16.43 -9.74
C ARG A 256 39.78 -15.12 -10.49
N GLY A 257 40.81 -14.36 -10.14
CA GLY A 257 41.17 -13.09 -10.76
C GLY A 257 40.24 -11.94 -10.38
N LEU A 258 40.25 -10.89 -11.21
CA LEU A 258 39.44 -9.68 -11.03
C LEU A 258 37.96 -10.00 -11.24
N GLN A 259 37.17 -10.02 -10.17
CA GLN A 259 35.72 -10.10 -10.22
C GLN A 259 35.14 -8.69 -10.14
N VAL A 260 34.58 -8.21 -11.25
CA VAL A 260 33.69 -7.04 -11.22
C VAL A 260 32.37 -7.51 -10.62
N GLN A 261 32.12 -7.21 -9.34
CA GLN A 261 30.82 -7.42 -8.73
C GLN A 261 29.84 -6.50 -9.47
N THR A 262 28.97 -7.10 -10.29
CA THR A 262 27.72 -6.44 -10.66
C THR A 262 26.88 -6.35 -9.39
N LYS A 263 27.11 -5.31 -8.59
CA LYS A 263 26.44 -4.96 -7.32
C LYS A 263 25.95 -6.20 -6.55
N THR A 264 26.78 -6.72 -5.65
CA THR A 264 26.35 -7.81 -4.77
C THR A 264 25.06 -7.40 -4.07
N ARG A 265 24.12 -8.33 -3.89
CA ARG A 265 22.80 -8.09 -3.27
C ARG A 265 22.89 -7.34 -1.93
N GLU A 266 24.02 -7.40 -1.24
CA GLU A 266 24.27 -6.74 0.04
C GLU A 266 24.70 -5.27 -0.12
N GLU A 267 25.40 -4.90 -1.20
CA GLU A 267 25.76 -3.50 -1.51
C GLU A 267 24.54 -2.70 -1.99
N SER A 268 23.66 -3.32 -2.77
CA SER A 268 22.35 -2.73 -3.12
C SER A 268 21.38 -2.59 -1.91
N LEU A 269 21.66 -3.27 -0.79
CA LEU A 269 20.96 -3.06 0.49
C LEU A 269 21.66 -2.02 1.37
N GLY A 270 22.97 -1.79 1.15
CA GLY A 270 23.81 -0.87 1.93
C GLY A 270 23.86 0.56 1.38
N GLU A 271 23.55 0.78 0.10
CA GLU A 271 23.42 2.12 -0.47
C GLU A 271 22.08 2.75 -0.03
N ASN A 272 22.14 3.69 0.92
CA ASN A 272 21.18 4.78 1.16
C ASN A 272 19.78 4.45 1.71
N HIS A 273 19.56 3.32 2.38
CA HIS A 273 18.34 3.17 3.18
C HIS A 273 18.55 3.80 4.56
N GLU A 274 18.52 5.13 4.61
CA GLU A 274 18.44 5.85 5.88
C GLU A 274 17.22 5.35 6.65
N VAL A 275 17.41 5.01 7.92
CA VAL A 275 16.33 4.57 8.81
C VAL A 275 15.20 5.60 8.74
N LEU A 276 13.99 5.15 8.39
CA LEU A 276 12.86 6.06 8.20
C LEU A 276 12.64 6.94 9.42
N LEU A 277 12.75 8.25 9.22
CA LEU A 277 12.49 9.23 10.26
C LEU A 277 11.07 9.01 10.83
N PRO A 278 10.87 9.21 12.15
CA PRO A 278 9.55 9.07 12.77
C PRO A 278 8.43 9.82 12.04
N ARG A 279 8.75 11.01 11.49
CA ARG A 279 7.83 11.83 10.69
C ARG A 279 7.36 11.11 9.43
N ALA A 280 8.26 10.49 8.68
CA ALA A 280 7.94 9.75 7.47
C ALA A 280 7.06 8.53 7.77
N ARG A 281 7.36 7.82 8.87
CA ARG A 281 6.55 6.67 9.32
C ARG A 281 5.12 7.06 9.69
N ARG A 282 4.93 8.17 10.42
CA ARG A 282 3.58 8.69 10.74
C ARG A 282 2.78 9.05 9.49
N ARG A 283 3.43 9.59 8.45
CA ARG A 283 2.78 9.85 7.16
C ARG A 283 2.33 8.56 6.47
N LEU A 284 3.13 7.49 6.53
CA LEU A 284 2.74 6.17 6.02
C LEU A 284 1.51 5.62 6.76
N TYR A 285 1.49 5.69 8.10
CA TYR A 285 0.31 5.27 8.88
C TYR A 285 -0.91 6.12 8.56
N ALA A 286 -0.77 7.45 8.41
CA ALA A 286 -1.85 8.34 8.01
C ALA A 286 -2.38 8.00 6.61
N HIS A 287 -1.50 7.70 5.67
CA HIS A 287 -1.88 7.28 4.33
C HIS A 287 -2.72 5.99 4.37
N ILE A 288 -2.28 4.98 5.13
CA ILE A 288 -3.03 3.73 5.27
C ILE A 288 -4.36 3.97 5.99
N TRP A 289 -4.36 4.81 7.03
CA TRP A 289 -5.57 5.15 7.78
C TRP A 289 -6.67 5.76 6.88
N ARG A 290 -6.31 6.61 5.91
CA ARG A 290 -7.26 7.12 4.90
C ARG A 290 -7.88 6.03 4.03
N LEU A 291 -7.09 5.01 3.69
CA LEU A 291 -7.55 3.88 2.89
C LEU A 291 -8.40 2.89 3.69
N THR A 292 -8.38 2.98 5.02
CA THR A 292 -9.10 2.08 5.91
C THR A 292 -10.40 2.73 6.42
N PRO A 293 -11.56 2.19 6.02
CA PRO A 293 -12.81 2.47 6.69
C PRO A 293 -13.01 1.53 7.89
N THR A 294 -13.83 1.96 8.82
CA THR A 294 -14.46 1.10 9.83
C THR A 294 -15.96 1.17 9.69
N MET A 295 -16.66 0.17 10.20
CA MET A 295 -18.10 0.01 10.04
C MET A 295 -18.73 -0.38 11.38
N SER A 296 -19.79 0.32 11.75
CA SER A 296 -20.63 0.03 12.90
C SER A 296 -22.08 -0.06 12.48
N GLN A 297 -22.83 -0.90 13.18
CA GLN A 297 -24.28 -0.85 13.12
C GLN A 297 -24.75 0.04 14.27
N ASP A 298 -25.61 0.99 13.97
CA ASP A 298 -26.28 1.77 14.99
C ASP A 298 -27.40 0.91 15.59
N GLU A 299 -27.40 0.75 16.91
CA GLU A 299 -28.34 -0.14 17.61
C GLU A 299 -29.80 0.29 17.45
N THR A 300 -30.05 1.60 17.41
CA THR A 300 -31.39 2.19 17.36
C THR A 300 -31.99 2.16 15.96
N THR A 301 -31.23 2.60 14.95
CA THR A 301 -31.72 2.72 13.56
C THR A 301 -31.50 1.45 12.75
N LYS A 302 -30.65 0.52 13.24
CA LYS A 302 -30.14 -0.64 12.49
C LYS A 302 -29.47 -0.26 11.16
N VAL A 303 -29.18 1.03 10.97
CA VAL A 303 -28.49 1.54 9.80
C VAL A 303 -26.99 1.33 9.99
N TRP A 304 -26.33 0.96 8.90
CA TRP A 304 -24.89 0.78 8.88
C TRP A 304 -24.20 2.11 8.66
N THR A 305 -23.43 2.54 9.67
CA THR A 305 -22.58 3.72 9.61
C THR A 305 -21.17 3.32 9.24
N VAL A 306 -20.60 4.00 8.24
CA VAL A 306 -19.25 3.74 7.74
C VAL A 306 -18.41 5.00 7.90
N VAL A 307 -17.38 4.90 8.73
CA VAL A 307 -16.47 6.01 9.01
C VAL A 307 -15.15 5.77 8.29
N TRP A 308 -14.68 6.79 7.57
CA TRP A 308 -13.39 6.77 6.88
C TRP A 308 -12.33 7.52 7.68
N GLY A 309 -11.07 7.12 7.55
CA GLY A 309 -9.96 7.86 8.13
C GLY A 309 -9.82 9.24 7.50
N THR A 310 -10.21 10.28 8.23
CA THR A 310 -10.04 11.68 7.82
C THR A 310 -8.80 12.22 8.51
N GLY A 311 -7.64 11.97 7.92
CA GLY A 311 -6.37 12.26 8.57
C GLY A 311 -5.28 12.69 7.63
N LYS A 312 -4.96 13.98 7.63
CA LYS A 312 -3.59 14.44 7.39
C LYS A 312 -2.88 14.27 8.75
N SER A 313 -1.64 13.74 8.77
CA SER A 313 -0.81 13.77 10.00
C SER A 313 -0.89 15.17 10.61
N LEU A 314 -0.84 15.35 11.94
CA LEU A 314 -1.05 16.65 12.62
C LEU A 314 -0.51 17.87 11.83
N ILE A 315 0.72 17.78 11.31
CA ILE A 315 1.35 18.80 10.45
C ILE A 315 0.56 19.14 9.18
N ALA A 316 0.10 18.13 8.44
CA ALA A 316 -0.68 18.34 7.22
C ALA A 316 -2.13 18.76 7.54
N ALA A 317 -2.60 18.56 8.78
CA ALA A 317 -3.83 19.18 9.28
C ALA A 317 -3.65 20.67 9.64
N GLY A 318 -2.43 21.21 9.50
CA GLY A 318 -2.14 22.63 9.68
C GLY A 318 -1.64 23.02 11.07
N THR A 319 -1.56 22.08 12.04
CA THR A 319 -0.81 22.34 13.26
C THR A 319 0.68 22.24 12.94
N LEU A 320 1.26 23.37 12.57
CA LEU A 320 2.70 23.52 12.41
C LEU A 320 3.37 23.06 13.71
N THR A 321 4.33 22.15 13.61
CA THR A 321 5.18 21.80 14.75
C THR A 321 5.89 23.07 15.17
N THR A 322 5.77 23.45 16.44
CA THR A 322 6.62 24.49 17.02
C THR A 322 8.08 24.06 16.82
N PRO A 323 8.95 24.90 16.25
CA PRO A 323 10.37 24.59 16.08
C PRO A 323 11.00 24.23 17.44
N SER A 324 11.99 23.32 17.41
CA SER A 324 12.77 22.99 18.61
C SER A 324 13.53 24.22 19.08
N ALA A 325 13.90 24.31 20.37
CA ALA A 325 14.77 25.38 20.87
C ALA A 325 16.08 25.47 20.07
N SER A 326 16.69 24.32 19.76
CA SER A 326 17.86 24.22 18.88
C SER A 326 17.62 24.69 17.45
N ASP A 327 16.40 24.52 16.94
CA ASP A 327 16.04 25.02 15.60
C ASP A 327 15.88 26.54 15.66
N MET A 328 15.33 27.09 16.76
CA MET A 328 15.22 28.53 16.98
C MET A 328 16.60 29.19 17.11
N GLU A 329 17.55 28.55 17.80
CA GLU A 329 18.94 29.01 17.92
C GLU A 329 19.62 29.21 16.56
N LEU A 330 19.28 28.40 15.54
CA LEU A 330 19.78 28.57 14.17
C LEU A 330 19.32 29.89 13.52
N PHE A 331 18.16 30.40 13.94
CA PHE A 331 17.53 31.62 13.41
C PHE A 331 17.74 32.84 14.32
N GLU A 332 18.41 32.69 15.47
CA GLU A 332 18.81 33.81 16.32
C GLU A 332 19.71 34.76 15.51
N GLY A 333 19.33 36.04 15.42
CA GLY A 333 20.01 37.05 14.61
C GLY A 333 19.51 37.23 13.18
N MET A 334 18.56 36.39 12.71
CA MET A 334 17.88 36.58 11.41
C MET A 334 16.58 37.39 11.49
N GLU A 335 16.27 37.98 12.65
CA GLU A 335 15.05 38.76 12.91
C GLU A 335 14.96 40.04 12.07
N ASN A 336 16.09 40.55 11.57
CA ASN A 336 16.19 41.81 10.82
C ASN A 336 16.39 41.61 9.31
N LEU A 337 16.06 40.43 8.75
CA LEU A 337 16.01 40.29 7.30
C LEU A 337 14.99 41.30 6.75
N PRO A 338 15.39 42.20 5.83
CA PRO A 338 14.42 43.04 5.16
C PRO A 338 13.38 42.11 4.55
N GLU A 339 12.09 42.35 4.85
CA GLU A 339 11.01 41.56 4.25
C GLU A 339 11.30 41.46 2.75
N PRO A 340 11.23 40.26 2.14
CA PRO A 340 11.43 40.13 0.71
C PRO A 340 10.48 41.13 0.10
N HIS A 341 11.03 42.17 -0.58
CA HIS A 341 10.24 43.20 -1.21
C HIS A 341 9.11 42.46 -1.91
N GLN A 342 7.89 42.62 -1.40
CA GLN A 342 6.72 42.23 -2.14
C GLN A 342 6.81 43.14 -3.35
N GLN A 343 7.48 42.66 -4.39
CA GLN A 343 7.21 43.09 -5.73
C GLN A 343 5.74 42.75 -5.86
N ILE A 344 4.92 43.74 -5.53
CA ILE A 344 3.59 43.90 -6.06
C ILE A 344 3.87 43.81 -7.54
N VAL A 345 3.80 42.60 -8.09
CA VAL A 345 3.53 42.39 -9.48
C VAL A 345 2.16 43.01 -9.61
N GLN A 346 2.15 44.33 -9.83
CA GLN A 346 0.98 44.98 -10.38
C GLN A 346 0.67 44.11 -11.59
N PRO A 347 -0.50 43.46 -11.65
CA PRO A 347 -0.87 42.77 -12.86
C PRO A 347 -0.69 43.81 -13.94
N HIS A 348 0.19 43.55 -14.91
CA HIS A 348 0.35 44.43 -16.06
C HIS A 348 -1.08 44.68 -16.55
N ARG A 349 -1.58 45.90 -16.31
CA ARG A 349 -2.79 46.39 -16.93
C ARG A 349 -2.39 46.39 -18.39
N ALA A 350 -2.72 45.30 -19.08
CA ALA A 350 -2.69 45.29 -20.52
C ALA A 350 -3.46 46.54 -20.92
N SER A 351 -2.77 47.46 -21.60
CA SER A 351 -3.44 48.63 -22.16
C SER A 351 -4.64 48.11 -22.95
N GLY A 352 -5.80 48.75 -22.84
CA GLY A 352 -7.05 48.25 -23.45
C GLY A 352 -6.88 47.82 -24.92
N ALA A 353 -5.95 48.46 -25.62
CA ALA A 353 -5.54 48.12 -26.98
C ALA A 353 -5.05 46.67 -27.18
N GLN A 354 -4.34 46.06 -26.22
CA GLN A 354 -3.87 44.68 -26.36
C GLN A 354 -5.01 43.66 -26.15
N VAL A 355 -5.91 43.92 -25.20
CA VAL A 355 -7.07 43.04 -24.94
C VAL A 355 -8.03 43.05 -26.13
N GLU A 356 -8.24 44.21 -26.77
CA GLU A 356 -9.02 44.34 -27.99
C GLU A 356 -8.38 43.62 -29.18
N GLN A 357 -7.06 43.73 -29.35
CA GLN A 357 -6.35 42.99 -30.39
C GLN A 357 -6.46 41.47 -30.22
N TYR A 358 -6.41 40.95 -28.99
CA TYR A 358 -6.61 39.52 -28.73
C TYR A 358 -8.07 39.09 -28.95
N ALA A 359 -9.05 39.94 -28.65
CA ALA A 359 -10.46 39.65 -28.90
C ALA A 359 -10.77 39.58 -30.41
N VAL A 360 -10.26 40.54 -31.20
CA VAL A 360 -10.40 40.55 -32.66
C VAL A 360 -9.71 39.33 -33.28
N LYS A 361 -8.50 39.00 -32.82
CA LYS A 361 -7.76 37.83 -33.33
C LYS A 361 -8.43 36.50 -32.98
N ARG A 362 -9.16 36.45 -31.86
CA ARG A 362 -9.96 35.29 -31.44
C ARG A 362 -11.24 35.14 -32.26
N GLN A 363 -11.93 36.24 -32.55
CA GLN A 363 -13.10 36.24 -33.45
C GLN A 363 -12.70 35.81 -34.87
N GLN A 364 -11.59 36.34 -35.40
CA GLN A 364 -11.06 35.90 -36.71
C GLN A 364 -10.68 34.42 -36.74
N TRP A 365 -10.18 33.88 -35.63
CA TRP A 365 -9.87 32.45 -35.52
C TRP A 365 -11.14 31.59 -35.47
N GLU A 366 -12.17 32.02 -34.75
CA GLU A 366 -13.47 31.33 -34.68
C GLU A 366 -14.20 31.35 -36.03
N GLU A 367 -14.18 32.49 -36.74
CA GLU A 367 -14.72 32.61 -38.11
C GLU A 367 -13.95 31.71 -39.10
N ALA A 368 -12.62 31.65 -39.00
CA ALA A 368 -11.80 30.75 -39.81
C ALA A 368 -12.03 29.25 -39.51
N GLN A 369 -12.43 28.90 -38.29
CA GLN A 369 -12.84 27.54 -37.92
C GLN A 369 -14.24 27.21 -38.45
N LEU A 370 -15.16 28.17 -38.44
CA LEU A 370 -16.50 28.03 -39.04
C LEU A 370 -16.43 27.88 -40.56
N ALA A 371 -15.57 28.64 -41.24
CA ALA A 371 -15.35 28.55 -42.68
C ALA A 371 -14.65 27.26 -43.14
N LYS A 372 -14.06 26.48 -42.23
CA LYS A 372 -13.48 25.15 -42.52
C LYS A 372 -14.45 23.99 -42.27
N ASN A 373 -15.60 24.26 -41.66
CA ASN A 373 -16.64 23.27 -41.34
C ASN A 373 -17.88 23.39 -42.25
N VAL A 374 -17.81 24.21 -43.31
CA VAL A 374 -18.70 24.23 -44.48
C VAL A 374 -17.88 23.74 -45.66
#